data_AF-A0A962XGH3-F1
#
_entry.id   AF-A0A962XGH3-F1
#
_cell.length_a   1.000
_cell.length_b   1.000
_cell.length_c   1.000
_cell.angle_alpha   90.00
_cell.angle_beta   90.00
_cell.angle_gamma   90.00
#
_symmetry.space_group_name_H-M   'P 1'
#
loop_
_entity.id
_entity.type
_entity.pdbx_description
1 polymer ?
#
loop_
_entity_poly.entity_id
_entity_poly.type
_entity_poly.pdbx_seq_one_letter_code
_entity_poly.pdbx_strand_id
1 'polypeptide(L)'
;MKKRGGERLPPILWVLFCITLSSSCAQRGPVSGEAEPALAPGTDGARPAALILSSDPGFIEERARQAYQTGRWDVAEGYYLQWMRLKPADDRPWFELGNLYAEQGRLTSAERAYREALRRRDDARTLHNLGLMQVKLGVGALREAQQRLPQDDPARRETHEFLRTLLETVVP
;
A
#
# COMPACT_ATOMS: atom_id res chain seq x y z
N MET A 1 -16.31 73.64 21.78
CA MET A 1 -14.90 74.03 21.52
C MET A 1 -14.15 72.83 20.95
N LYS A 2 -13.47 73.02 19.80
CA LYS A 2 -12.29 72.31 19.24
C LYS A 2 -12.36 70.81 18.84
N LYS A 3 -12.15 70.60 17.53
CA LYS A 3 -11.87 69.35 16.78
C LYS A 3 -10.53 68.67 17.14
N ARG A 4 -10.45 67.34 16.91
CA ARG A 4 -9.41 66.55 16.19
C ARG A 4 -9.78 65.06 16.37
N GLY A 5 -10.00 64.19 15.38
CA GLY A 5 -9.35 63.99 14.08
C GLY A 5 -8.41 62.78 14.22
N GLY A 6 -8.86 61.55 13.90
CA GLY A 6 -8.35 60.77 12.75
C GLY A 6 -7.17 59.85 13.19
N GLU A 7 -6.90 58.65 12.69
CA GLU A 7 -7.35 57.91 11.51
C GLU A 7 -7.06 56.40 11.73
N ARG A 8 -7.87 55.55 11.08
CA ARG A 8 -7.64 54.10 10.95
C ARG A 8 -6.68 53.89 9.78
N LEU A 9 -5.60 53.12 9.96
CA LEU A 9 -4.65 52.81 8.89
C LEU A 9 -5.07 51.55 8.09
N PRO A 10 -4.92 51.54 6.74
CA PRO A 10 -5.46 50.53 5.83
C PRO A 10 -4.51 49.35 5.48
N PRO A 11 -5.01 48.27 4.83
CA PRO A 11 -4.25 47.05 4.55
C PRO A 11 -3.57 47.11 3.17
N ILE A 12 -2.38 47.71 3.06
CA ILE A 12 -1.59 47.73 1.79
C ILE A 12 -0.08 47.57 2.06
N LEU A 13 0.30 46.61 2.92
CA LEU A 13 1.71 46.26 3.17
C LEU A 13 2.14 44.94 2.53
N TRP A 14 1.38 44.49 1.52
CA TRP A 14 1.83 43.50 0.55
C TRP A 14 2.18 44.23 -0.74
N VAL A 15 3.33 43.88 -1.32
CA VAL A 15 3.93 44.42 -2.55
C VAL A 15 4.88 45.61 -2.31
N LEU A 16 6.16 45.29 -2.10
CA LEU A 16 7.35 45.90 -2.76
C LEU A 16 8.63 45.60 -1.95
N PHE A 17 9.17 44.38 -2.05
CA PHE A 17 10.62 44.19 -1.92
C PHE A 17 11.05 42.96 -2.72
N CYS A 18 11.43 43.20 -3.96
CA CYS A 18 11.98 42.24 -4.90
C CYS A 18 13.20 42.88 -5.56
N ILE A 19 14.32 42.13 -5.58
CA ILE A 19 15.43 42.18 -6.57
C ILE A 19 16.52 43.22 -6.24
N THR A 20 17.73 42.86 -5.78
CA THR A 20 18.92 42.25 -6.44
C THR A 20 20.04 42.11 -5.36
N LEU A 21 21.11 41.29 -5.37
CA LEU A 21 21.79 40.45 -6.35
C LEU A 21 22.63 39.37 -5.63
N SER A 22 22.91 38.29 -6.36
CA SER A 22 23.68 37.07 -6.09
C SER A 22 25.05 37.17 -5.40
N SER A 23 25.41 36.14 -4.61
CA SER A 23 26.44 35.12 -4.97
C SER A 23 26.85 34.24 -3.77
N SER A 24 26.51 32.95 -3.80
CA SER A 24 27.35 31.80 -3.36
C SER A 24 26.46 30.53 -3.36
N CYS A 25 26.47 29.74 -4.44
CA CYS A 25 27.22 28.48 -4.54
C CYS A 25 27.07 27.53 -3.34
N ALA A 26 26.14 26.57 -3.43
CA ALA A 26 26.32 25.19 -2.97
C ALA A 26 25.16 24.29 -3.46
N GLN A 27 25.36 23.74 -4.65
CA GLN A 27 24.94 22.43 -5.17
C GLN A 27 23.73 21.73 -4.53
N ARG A 28 22.68 21.62 -5.38
CA ARG A 28 21.68 20.54 -5.35
C ARG A 28 22.40 19.19 -5.52
N GLY A 29 22.38 18.37 -4.48
CA GLY A 29 22.61 16.93 -4.61
C GLY A 29 21.45 16.26 -5.34
N PRO A 30 21.66 15.12 -6.00
CA PRO A 30 20.59 14.35 -6.60
C PRO A 30 19.67 13.84 -5.48
N VAL A 31 18.36 13.97 -5.67
CA VAL A 31 17.35 13.33 -4.83
C VAL A 31 17.56 11.83 -5.01
N SER A 32 18.33 11.22 -4.12
CA SER A 32 18.44 9.78 -3.99
C SER A 32 17.03 9.26 -3.82
N GLY A 33 16.61 8.42 -4.77
CA GLY A 33 15.38 7.66 -4.62
C GLY A 33 15.43 6.95 -3.28
N GLU A 34 14.53 7.35 -2.39
CA GLU A 34 14.12 6.48 -1.31
C GLU A 34 13.49 5.28 -1.99
N ALA A 35 14.30 4.24 -2.18
CA ALA A 35 13.78 2.91 -2.41
C ALA A 35 12.85 2.65 -1.23
N GLU A 36 11.54 2.63 -1.50
CA GLU A 36 10.56 2.05 -0.59
C GLU A 36 11.13 0.74 -0.04
N PRO A 37 11.03 0.48 1.27
CA PRO A 37 11.64 -0.71 1.83
C PRO A 37 11.01 -1.94 1.18
N ALA A 38 11.85 -2.66 0.44
CA ALA A 38 11.60 -4.02 -0.02
C ALA A 38 11.00 -4.80 1.16
N LEU A 39 9.86 -5.44 0.90
CA LEU A 39 9.02 -6.17 1.85
C LEU A 39 9.73 -6.61 3.14
N ALA A 40 9.81 -5.74 4.15
CA ALA A 40 10.11 -6.18 5.49
C ALA A 40 8.88 -6.99 5.95
N PRO A 41 9.03 -8.27 6.30
CA PRO A 41 7.94 -9.04 6.88
C PRO A 41 7.51 -8.32 8.17
N GLY A 42 6.21 -8.06 8.29
CA GLY A 42 5.63 -7.37 9.44
C GLY A 42 6.10 -8.03 10.73
N THR A 43 6.78 -7.25 11.57
CA THR A 43 7.26 -7.68 12.88
C THR A 43 6.12 -7.58 13.89
N ASP A 44 5.06 -8.35 13.69
CA ASP A 44 4.05 -8.58 14.72
C ASP A 44 4.23 -10.02 15.23
N GLY A 45 4.92 -10.15 16.37
CA GLY A 45 4.90 -11.37 17.18
C GLY A 45 5.62 -12.57 16.56
N ALA A 46 6.95 -12.60 16.67
CA ALA A 46 7.79 -13.73 16.34
C ALA A 46 7.28 -15.07 16.90
N ARG A 47 7.13 -16.06 16.01
CA ARG A 47 7.33 -17.48 16.35
C ARG A 47 8.52 -18.00 15.54
N PRO A 48 9.41 -18.81 16.14
CA PRO A 48 10.58 -19.31 15.43
C PRO A 48 10.10 -20.27 14.33
N ALA A 49 10.33 -19.88 13.08
CA ALA A 49 10.14 -20.75 11.93
C ALA A 49 10.88 -22.08 12.18
N ALA A 50 10.13 -23.18 12.07
CA ALA A 50 10.62 -24.52 12.30
C ALA A 50 11.89 -24.84 11.50
N LEU A 51 12.72 -25.68 12.11
CA LEU A 51 14.04 -26.13 11.67
C LEU A 51 14.11 -26.37 10.14
N ILE A 52 15.05 -25.66 9.50
CA ILE A 52 15.31 -25.65 8.07
C ILE A 52 16.17 -26.87 7.73
N LEU A 53 15.67 -27.77 6.88
CA LEU A 53 16.36 -29.04 6.59
C LEU A 53 16.74 -29.23 5.11
N SER A 54 16.36 -28.35 4.18
CA SER A 54 16.75 -28.49 2.77
C SER A 54 16.84 -27.15 2.04
N SER A 55 17.87 -27.00 1.21
CA SER A 55 18.07 -25.86 0.30
C SER A 55 17.60 -26.17 -1.13
N ASP A 56 16.97 -27.32 -1.35
CA ASP A 56 16.38 -27.65 -2.65
C ASP A 56 15.13 -26.78 -2.93
N PRO A 57 15.13 -25.99 -4.01
CA PRO A 57 13.97 -25.17 -4.36
C PRO A 57 12.70 -25.99 -4.59
N GLY A 58 12.80 -27.22 -5.11
CA GLY A 58 11.65 -28.09 -5.34
C GLY A 58 10.98 -28.52 -4.04
N PHE A 59 11.78 -28.94 -3.06
CA PHE A 59 11.30 -29.25 -1.72
C PHE A 59 10.59 -28.07 -1.05
N ILE A 60 11.17 -26.87 -1.12
CA ILE A 60 10.60 -25.67 -0.49
C ILE A 60 9.26 -25.29 -1.14
N GLU A 61 9.20 -25.30 -2.47
CA GLU A 61 7.97 -25.02 -3.22
C GLU A 61 6.85 -26.00 -2.82
N GLU A 62 7.15 -27.30 -2.76
CA GLU A 62 6.17 -28.32 -2.40
C GLU A 62 5.69 -28.19 -0.95
N ARG A 63 6.61 -27.93 -0.01
CA ARG A 63 6.25 -27.69 1.39
C ARG A 63 5.41 -26.44 1.60
N ALA A 64 5.71 -25.36 0.87
CA ALA A 64 4.93 -24.13 0.91
C ALA A 64 3.49 -24.39 0.45
N ARG A 65 3.33 -25.06 -0.70
CA ARG A 65 2.03 -25.43 -1.27
C ARG A 65 1.23 -26.34 -0.33
N GLN A 66 1.87 -27.36 0.25
CA GLN A 66 1.22 -28.25 1.21
C GLN A 66 0.74 -27.50 2.46
N ALA A 67 1.57 -26.60 2.99
CA ALA A 67 1.20 -25.78 4.14
C ALA A 67 0.03 -24.84 3.82
N TYR A 68 0.02 -24.24 2.62
CA TYR A 68 -1.07 -23.39 2.14
C TYR A 68 -2.39 -24.16 2.07
N GLN A 69 -2.40 -25.32 1.40
CA GLN A 69 -3.59 -26.15 1.23
C GLN A 69 -4.15 -26.68 2.55
N THR A 70 -3.30 -26.84 3.57
CA THR A 70 -3.71 -27.28 4.91
C THR A 70 -4.07 -26.13 5.85
N GLY A 71 -4.11 -24.89 5.35
CA GLY A 71 -4.45 -23.70 6.14
C GLY A 71 -3.40 -23.31 7.18
N ARG A 72 -2.20 -23.90 7.10
CA ARG A 72 -1.07 -23.55 7.99
C ARG A 72 -0.32 -22.36 7.41
N TRP A 73 -0.99 -21.21 7.43
CA TRP A 73 -0.54 -20.00 6.75
C TRP A 73 0.84 -19.53 7.20
N ASP A 74 1.12 -19.49 8.51
CA ASP A 74 2.43 -19.07 9.05
C ASP A 74 3.57 -19.95 8.49
N VAL A 75 3.31 -21.25 8.34
CA VAL A 75 4.29 -22.21 7.80
C VAL A 75 4.49 -21.97 6.30
N ALA A 76 3.40 -21.74 5.56
CA ALA A 76 3.46 -21.44 4.13
C ALA A 76 4.22 -20.14 3.87
N GLU A 77 3.93 -19.07 4.62
CA GLU A 77 4.64 -17.80 4.56
C GLU A 77 6.14 -17.99 4.80
N GLY A 78 6.52 -18.77 5.82
CA GLY A 78 7.92 -19.10 6.10
C GLY A 78 8.63 -19.77 4.91
N TYR A 79 8.00 -20.74 4.25
CA TYR A 79 8.58 -21.38 3.08
C TYR A 79 8.63 -20.47 1.85
N TYR A 80 7.60 -19.64 1.60
CA TYR A 80 7.64 -18.67 0.50
C TYR A 80 8.76 -17.63 0.69
N LEU A 81 8.97 -17.15 1.91
CA LEU A 81 10.08 -16.24 2.23
C LEU A 81 11.45 -16.91 2.02
N GLN A 82 11.57 -18.20 2.30
CA GLN A 82 12.80 -18.96 1.99
C GLN A 82 13.00 -19.11 0.49
N TRP A 83 11.95 -19.43 -0.26
CA TRP A 83 12.00 -19.53 -1.72
C TRP A 83 12.46 -18.20 -2.34
N MET A 84 11.95 -17.06 -1.85
CA MET A 84 12.40 -15.72 -2.28
C MET A 84 13.91 -15.51 -2.07
N ARG A 85 14.47 -16.02 -0.97
CA ARG A 85 15.91 -15.91 -0.71
C ARG A 85 16.75 -16.78 -1.64
N LEU A 86 16.25 -17.97 -2.00
CA LEU A 86 16.94 -18.87 -2.91
C LEU A 86 16.85 -18.44 -4.38
N LYS A 87 15.71 -17.84 -4.76
CA LYS A 87 15.48 -17.36 -6.13
C LYS A 87 14.89 -15.93 -6.11
N PRO A 88 15.73 -14.89 -5.90
CA PRO A 88 15.26 -13.51 -5.75
C PRO A 88 14.51 -12.94 -6.97
N ALA A 89 14.82 -13.47 -8.16
CA ALA A 89 14.20 -13.07 -9.43
C ALA A 89 12.91 -13.85 -9.78
N ASP A 90 12.57 -14.89 -9.03
CA ASP A 90 11.36 -15.70 -9.26
C ASP A 90 10.14 -14.93 -8.75
N ASP A 91 9.15 -14.71 -9.63
CA ASP A 91 7.91 -14.00 -9.29
C ASP A 91 6.92 -14.89 -8.53
N ARG A 92 7.01 -16.21 -8.70
CA ARG A 92 6.06 -17.19 -8.14
C ARG A 92 5.88 -17.08 -6.62
N PRO A 93 6.93 -17.03 -5.77
CA PRO A 93 6.71 -16.91 -4.33
C PRO A 93 6.04 -15.59 -3.94
N TRP A 94 6.18 -14.51 -4.72
CA TRP A 94 5.49 -13.24 -4.49
C TRP A 94 4.01 -13.33 -4.84
N PHE A 95 3.69 -13.97 -5.97
CA PHE A 95 2.32 -14.26 -6.35
C PHE A 95 1.61 -15.11 -5.28
N GLU A 96 2.26 -16.17 -4.80
CA GLU A 96 1.68 -17.06 -3.79
C GLU A 96 1.55 -16.40 -2.40
N LEU A 97 2.48 -15.53 -2.00
CA LEU A 97 2.28 -14.69 -0.81
C LEU A 97 1.10 -13.73 -0.99
N GLY A 98 0.92 -13.19 -2.19
CA GLY A 98 -0.24 -12.36 -2.52
C GLY A 98 -1.55 -13.11 -2.29
N ASN A 99 -1.65 -14.35 -2.79
CA ASN A 99 -2.80 -15.22 -2.57
C ASN A 99 -3.01 -15.51 -1.08
N LEU A 100 -1.93 -15.87 -0.37
CA LEU A 100 -1.98 -16.18 1.06
C LEU A 100 -2.51 -15.00 1.88
N TYR A 101 -1.99 -13.81 1.64
CA TYR A 101 -2.45 -12.62 2.36
C TYR A 101 -3.88 -12.23 1.97
N ALA A 102 -4.30 -12.47 0.73
CA ALA A 102 -5.67 -12.23 0.29
C ALA A 102 -6.65 -13.15 1.02
N GLU A 103 -6.35 -14.44 1.15
CA GLU A 103 -7.15 -15.41 1.93
C GLU A 103 -7.24 -15.04 3.42
N GLN A 104 -6.17 -14.46 3.98
CA GLN A 104 -6.16 -13.96 5.35
C GLN A 104 -6.87 -12.60 5.53
N GLY A 105 -7.36 -11.97 4.46
CA GLY A 105 -7.92 -10.62 4.50
C GLY A 105 -6.88 -9.51 4.75
N ARG A 106 -5.58 -9.81 4.69
CA ARG A 106 -4.46 -8.85 4.82
C ARG A 106 -4.25 -8.12 3.48
N LEU A 107 -5.27 -7.38 3.04
CA LEU A 107 -5.36 -6.82 1.68
C LEU A 107 -4.16 -5.95 1.28
N THR A 108 -3.64 -5.10 2.17
CA THR A 108 -2.47 -4.26 1.89
C THR A 108 -1.19 -5.08 1.70
N SER A 109 -1.04 -6.20 2.44
CA SER A 109 0.09 -7.10 2.27
C SER A 109 -0.03 -7.86 0.94
N ALA A 110 -1.24 -8.29 0.59
CA ALA A 110 -1.53 -8.93 -0.69
C ALA A 110 -1.20 -8.01 -1.87
N GLU A 111 -1.65 -6.75 -1.82
CA GLU A 111 -1.37 -5.74 -2.84
C GLU A 111 0.14 -5.56 -3.09
N ARG A 112 0.91 -5.41 -2.00
CA ARG A 112 2.37 -5.28 -2.08
C ARG A 112 3.01 -6.51 -2.72
N ALA A 113 2.62 -7.70 -2.30
CA ALA A 113 3.17 -8.95 -2.82
C ALA A 113 2.86 -9.12 -4.33
N TYR A 114 1.65 -8.81 -4.78
CA TYR A 114 1.32 -8.85 -6.21
C TYR A 114 2.10 -7.80 -7.03
N ARG A 115 2.31 -6.59 -6.50
CA ARG A 115 3.16 -5.59 -7.17
C ARG A 115 4.60 -6.09 -7.31
N GLU A 116 5.14 -6.75 -6.30
CA GLU A 116 6.47 -7.36 -6.35
C GLU A 116 6.57 -8.51 -7.36
N ALA A 117 5.54 -9.34 -7.48
CA ALA A 117 5.47 -10.36 -8.53
C ALA A 117 5.49 -9.71 -9.93
N LEU A 118 4.68 -8.68 -10.15
CA LEU A 118 4.61 -7.95 -11.43
C LEU A 118 5.91 -7.21 -11.78
N ARG A 119 6.68 -6.74 -10.79
CA ARG A 119 8.02 -6.17 -11.00
C ARG A 119 9.00 -7.18 -11.59
N ARG A 120 8.81 -8.48 -11.32
CA ARG A 120 9.69 -9.56 -11.80
C ARG A 120 9.21 -10.15 -13.11
N ARG A 121 7.89 -10.32 -13.26
CA ARG A 121 7.26 -10.82 -14.47
C ARG A 121 5.90 -10.18 -14.65
N ASP A 122 5.70 -9.56 -15.82
CA ASP A 122 4.36 -9.14 -16.23
C ASP A 122 3.48 -10.37 -16.47
N ASP A 123 2.43 -10.51 -15.67
CA ASP A 123 1.54 -11.66 -15.65
C ASP A 123 0.09 -11.21 -15.46
N ALA A 124 -0.75 -11.54 -16.44
CA ALA A 124 -2.14 -11.09 -16.48
C ALA A 124 -2.97 -11.58 -15.28
N ARG A 125 -2.67 -12.78 -14.76
CA ARG A 125 -3.36 -13.34 -13.59
C ARG A 125 -3.01 -12.57 -12.32
N THR A 126 -1.74 -12.27 -12.13
CA THR A 126 -1.25 -11.45 -11.02
C THR A 126 -1.85 -10.05 -11.09
N LEU A 127 -1.92 -9.45 -12.29
CA LEU A 127 -2.55 -8.15 -12.50
C LEU A 127 -4.05 -8.17 -12.18
N HIS A 128 -4.76 -9.23 -12.59
CA HIS A 128 -6.16 -9.42 -12.25
C HIS A 128 -6.37 -9.49 -10.72
N ASN A 129 -5.57 -10.29 -10.02
CA ASN A 129 -5.64 -10.41 -8.56
C ASN A 129 -5.33 -9.08 -7.86
N LEU A 130 -4.34 -8.34 -8.35
CA LEU A 130 -4.03 -6.99 -7.86
C LEU A 130 -5.24 -6.04 -8.01
N GLY A 131 -5.91 -6.06 -9.17
CA GLY A 131 -7.11 -5.29 -9.41
C GLY A 131 -8.23 -5.62 -8.41
N LEU A 132 -8.47 -6.91 -8.15
CA LEU A 132 -9.43 -7.34 -7.13
C LEU A 132 -9.06 -6.84 -5.72
N MET A 133 -7.77 -6.87 -5.36
CA MET A 133 -7.32 -6.35 -4.06
C MET A 133 -7.53 -4.84 -3.94
N GLN A 134 -7.26 -4.09 -5.00
CA GLN A 134 -7.46 -2.64 -5.03
C GLN A 134 -8.93 -2.26 -4.89
N VAL A 135 -9.83 -2.99 -5.55
CA VAL A 135 -11.28 -2.81 -5.38
C VAL A 135 -11.69 -3.05 -3.92
N LYS A 136 -11.22 -4.15 -3.30
CA LYS A 136 -11.53 -4.46 -1.90
C LYS A 136 -11.02 -3.39 -0.93
N LEU A 137 -9.80 -2.89 -1.14
CA LEU A 137 -9.22 -1.79 -0.36
C LEU A 137 -10.03 -0.49 -0.53
N GLY A 138 -10.40 -0.15 -1.77
CA GLY A 138 -11.24 1.00 -2.08
C GLY A 138 -12.62 0.93 -1.41
N VAL A 139 -13.26 -0.25 -1.43
CA VAL A 139 -14.52 -0.49 -0.70
C VAL A 139 -14.36 -0.25 0.80
N GLY A 140 -13.27 -0.74 1.39
CA GLY A 140 -12.96 -0.51 2.81
C GLY A 140 -12.82 0.98 3.13
N ALA A 141 -12.03 1.71 2.33
CA ALA A 141 -11.82 3.14 2.50
C ALA A 141 -13.11 3.95 2.33
N LEU A 142 -13.95 3.60 1.35
CA LEU A 142 -15.24 4.25 1.13
C LEU A 142 -16.21 3.99 2.29
N ARG A 143 -16.23 2.77 2.85
CA ARG A 143 -17.04 2.46 4.05
C ARG A 143 -16.59 3.28 5.25
N GLU A 144 -15.28 3.41 5.47
CA GLU A 144 -14.73 4.25 6.54
C GLU A 144 -15.12 5.72 6.36
N ALA A 145 -14.97 6.25 5.14
CA ALA A 145 -15.38 7.62 4.81
C ALA A 145 -16.88 7.81 5.06
N GLN A 146 -17.73 6.91 4.57
CA GLN A 146 -19.17 6.96 4.78
C GLN A 146 -19.54 6.99 6.27
N GLN A 147 -18.87 6.20 7.11
CA GLN A 147 -19.15 6.17 8.55
C GLN A 147 -18.83 7.50 9.24
N ARG A 148 -17.76 8.18 8.82
CA ARG A 148 -17.30 9.45 9.40
C ARG A 148 -18.09 10.67 8.92
N LEU A 149 -18.68 10.62 7.72
CA LEU A 149 -19.45 11.73 7.18
C LEU A 149 -20.78 11.93 7.96
N PRO A 150 -21.24 13.18 8.16
CA PRO A 150 -22.56 13.47 8.72
C PRO A 150 -23.69 12.78 7.95
N GLN A 151 -24.82 12.51 8.62
CA GLN A 151 -25.94 11.79 8.00
C GLN A 151 -26.61 12.57 6.86
N ASP A 152 -26.61 13.89 6.94
CA ASP A 152 -27.16 14.82 5.97
C ASP A 152 -26.16 15.22 4.87
N ASP A 153 -24.92 14.74 4.95
CA ASP A 153 -23.88 15.04 3.97
C ASP A 153 -24.18 14.39 2.60
N PRO A 154 -24.23 15.17 1.50
CA PRO A 154 -24.43 14.64 0.15
C PRO A 154 -23.41 13.58 -0.25
N ALA A 155 -22.13 13.73 0.14
CA ALA A 155 -21.07 12.78 -0.19
C ALA A 155 -21.29 11.43 0.50
N ARG A 156 -21.94 11.40 1.66
CA ARG A 156 -22.31 10.14 2.34
C ARG A 156 -23.34 9.37 1.52
N ARG A 157 -24.34 10.06 0.96
CA ARG A 157 -25.37 9.45 0.12
C ARG A 157 -24.79 8.94 -1.19
N GLU A 158 -23.93 9.73 -1.82
CA GLU A 158 -23.20 9.32 -3.03
C GLU A 158 -22.36 8.06 -2.78
N THR A 159 -21.56 8.06 -1.70
CA THR A 159 -20.74 6.90 -1.32
C THR A 159 -21.59 5.66 -1.07
N HIS A 160 -22.75 5.81 -0.42
CA HIS A 160 -23.68 4.71 -0.18
C HIS A 160 -24.20 4.09 -1.48
N GLU A 161 -24.64 4.90 -2.44
CA GLU A 161 -25.13 4.42 -3.74
C GLU A 161 -24.04 3.77 -4.59
N PHE A 162 -22.84 4.34 -4.55
CA PHE A 162 -21.69 3.76 -5.23
C PHE A 162 -21.34 2.38 -4.66
N LEU A 163 -21.25 2.26 -3.33
CA LEU A 163 -20.99 0.99 -2.65
C LEU A 163 -22.10 -0.04 -2.93
N ARG A 164 -23.36 0.37 -2.92
CA ARG A 164 -24.50 -0.49 -3.27
C ARG A 164 -24.31 -1.09 -4.66
N THR A 165 -24.08 -0.25 -5.66
CA THR A 165 -23.93 -0.67 -7.06
C THR A 165 -22.71 -1.57 -7.24
N LEU A 166 -21.58 -1.22 -6.64
CA LEU A 166 -20.34 -1.99 -6.76
C LEU A 166 -20.45 -3.36 -6.10
N LEU A 167 -21.13 -3.47 -4.95
CA LEU A 167 -21.31 -4.75 -4.27
C LEU A 167 -22.33 -5.65 -4.98
N GLU A 168 -23.40 -5.09 -5.55
CA GLU A 168 -24.38 -5.85 -6.35
C GLU A 168 -23.79 -6.43 -7.64
N THR A 169 -22.74 -5.82 -8.19
CA THR A 169 -22.18 -6.19 -9.50
C THR A 169 -20.86 -6.95 -9.44
N VAL A 170 -20.05 -6.76 -8.38
CA VAL A 170 -18.66 -7.26 -8.31
C VAL A 170 -18.48 -8.35 -7.25
N VAL A 171 -19.37 -8.46 -6.27
CA VAL A 171 -19.27 -9.45 -5.17
C VAL A 171 -20.58 -10.25 -5.12
N PRO A 172 -20.67 -11.41 -5.80
CA PRO A 172 -21.85 -12.27 -5.72
C PRO A 172 -22.07 -12.87 -4.32
#